data_AF-A0A2W4JRV7-F1
#
_entry.id   AF-A0A2W4JRV7-F1
#
_cell.length_a   1.000
_cell.length_b   1.000
_cell.length_c   1.000
_cell.angle_alpha   90.00
_cell.angle_beta   90.00
_cell.angle_gamma   90.00
#
_symmetry.space_group_name_H-M   'P 1'
#
loop_
_entity.id
_entity.type
_entity.pdbx_description
1 polymer ?
#
loop_
_entity_poly.entity_id
_entity_poly.type
_entity_poly.pdbx_seq_one_letter_code
_entity_poly.pdbx_strand_id
1 'polypeptide(L)'
;MSWLDFNARVLAFAEDESQPLLERAKFLAIFATNLDEFYMVRVAGLKRRDETGLNVRSADGLSPREQLTYISKRNQELVARQTAVFREQVRPALESAGIRFVRWVDLTADDRARRSGNFGDNIFPLLPPLGV
;
A
#
# COMPACT_ATOMS: atom_id res chain seq x y z
N MET A 1 10.88 17.00 -2.21
CA MET A 1 10.84 16.01 -1.12
C MET A 1 9.53 16.02 -0.31
N SER A 2 8.81 17.13 -0.27
CA SER A 2 7.59 17.35 0.53
C SER A 2 6.49 16.27 0.48
N TRP A 3 6.29 15.58 -0.65
CA TRP A 3 5.18 14.61 -0.78
C TRP A 3 5.42 13.33 0.04
N LEU A 4 6.63 12.74 -0.03
CA LEU A 4 6.94 11.54 0.76
C LEU A 4 6.99 11.86 2.26
N ASP A 5 7.37 13.09 2.61
CA ASP A 5 7.33 13.54 4.01
C ASP A 5 5.91 13.74 4.51
N PHE A 6 5.00 14.22 3.65
CA PHE A 6 3.57 14.22 3.94
C PHE A 6 3.06 12.80 4.19
N ASN A 7 3.34 11.85 3.30
CA ASN A 7 2.88 10.47 3.47
C ASN A 7 3.53 9.80 4.70
N ALA A 8 4.75 10.18 5.07
CA ALA A 8 5.39 9.74 6.30
C ALA A 8 4.64 10.21 7.56
N ARG A 9 4.01 11.40 7.53
CA ARG A 9 3.15 11.88 8.63
C ARG A 9 1.84 11.11 8.71
N VAL A 10 1.27 10.73 7.57
CA VAL A 10 0.11 9.82 7.52
C VAL A 10 0.44 8.49 8.19
N LEU A 11 1.61 7.92 7.87
CA LEU A 11 2.09 6.68 8.50
C LEU A 11 2.30 6.84 10.02
N ALA A 12 2.76 8.01 10.49
CA ALA A 12 2.95 8.26 11.92
C ALA A 12 1.66 8.12 12.74
N PHE A 13 0.48 8.43 12.16
CA PHE A 13 -0.80 8.17 12.83
C PHE A 13 -1.13 6.68 12.97
N ALA A 14 -0.64 5.83 12.06
CA ALA A 14 -0.77 4.38 12.22
C ALA A 14 0.22 3.81 13.25
N GLU A 15 1.39 4.43 13.38
CA GLU A 15 2.43 4.09 14.35
C GLU A 15 2.05 4.47 15.79
N ASP A 16 1.19 5.47 15.98
CA ASP A 16 0.76 5.95 17.28
C ASP A 16 -0.26 5.00 17.95
N GLU A 17 0.17 4.30 19.00
CA GLU A 17 -0.66 3.37 19.77
C GLU A 17 -1.76 4.05 20.60
N SER A 18 -1.71 5.38 20.78
CA SER A 18 -2.80 6.12 21.42
C SER A 18 -4.03 6.28 20.51
N GLN A 19 -3.88 6.06 19.20
CA GLN A 19 -4.98 6.08 18.26
C GLN A 19 -5.84 4.81 18.36
N PRO A 20 -7.17 4.92 18.15
CA PRO A 20 -8.03 3.74 18.07
C PRO A 20 -7.54 2.74 17.00
N LEU A 21 -7.60 1.45 17.33
CA LEU A 21 -7.03 0.38 16.49
C LEU A 21 -7.53 0.41 15.02
N LEU A 22 -8.83 0.63 14.81
CA LEU A 22 -9.40 0.69 13.46
C LEU A 22 -8.97 1.95 12.70
N GLU A 23 -8.74 3.07 13.39
CA GLU A 23 -8.18 4.28 12.77
C GLU A 23 -6.74 4.04 12.34
N ARG A 24 -5.93 3.35 13.15
CA ARG A 24 -4.57 2.94 12.76
C ARG A 24 -4.58 2.06 11.51
N ALA A 25 -5.47 1.07 11.44
CA ALA A 25 -5.64 0.23 10.26
C ALA A 25 -6.06 1.06 9.02
N LYS A 26 -6.93 2.05 9.21
CA LYS A 26 -7.35 2.98 8.15
C LYS A 26 -6.19 3.85 7.66
N PHE A 27 -5.36 4.39 8.55
CA PHE A 27 -4.17 5.16 8.16
C PHE A 27 -3.14 4.33 7.40
N LEU A 28 -2.97 3.05 7.72
CA LEU A 28 -2.16 2.12 6.91
C LEU A 28 -2.70 1.99 5.48
N ALA A 29 -4.02 1.89 5.31
CA ALA A 29 -4.66 1.83 4.00
C ALA A 29 -4.52 3.16 3.23
N ILE A 30 -4.77 4.29 3.89
CA ILE A 30 -4.61 5.64 3.29
C ILE A 30 -3.17 5.85 2.83
N PHE A 31 -2.19 5.49 3.65
CA PHE A 31 -0.77 5.56 3.28
C PHE A 31 -0.47 4.79 1.99
N ALA A 32 -0.99 3.56 1.86
CA ALA A 32 -0.80 2.72 0.69
C ALA A 32 -1.47 3.30 -0.55
N THR A 33 -2.72 3.74 -0.44
CA THR A 33 -3.46 4.37 -1.55
C THR A 33 -2.78 5.65 -2.05
N ASN A 34 -2.34 6.52 -1.14
CA ASN A 34 -1.58 7.71 -1.49
C ASN A 34 -0.31 7.34 -2.26
N LEU A 35 0.39 6.29 -1.82
CA LEU A 35 1.63 5.85 -2.43
C LEU A 35 1.40 5.33 -3.86
N ASP A 36 0.34 4.56 -4.09
CA ASP A 36 -0.05 4.11 -5.42
C ASP A 36 -0.32 5.28 -6.36
N GLU A 37 -1.09 6.28 -5.92
CA GLU A 37 -1.36 7.49 -6.69
C GLU A 37 -0.06 8.24 -7.04
N PHE A 38 0.83 8.39 -6.07
CA PHE A 38 2.12 9.04 -6.29
C PHE A 38 2.98 8.31 -7.33
N TYR A 39 2.98 6.97 -7.32
CA TYR A 39 3.71 6.19 -8.32
C TYR A 39 3.07 6.29 -9.71
N MET A 40 1.74 6.17 -9.79
CA MET A 40 1.01 6.24 -11.05
C MET A 40 1.15 7.61 -11.74
N VAL A 41 1.12 8.70 -10.98
CA VAL A 41 1.12 10.06 -11.54
C VAL A 41 2.53 10.63 -11.55
N ARG A 42 3.15 10.76 -10.37
CA ARG A 42 4.37 11.56 -10.21
C ARG A 42 5.61 10.82 -10.68
N VAL A 43 5.78 9.57 -10.29
CA VAL A 43 6.95 8.76 -10.68
C VAL A 43 6.92 8.47 -12.19
N ALA A 44 5.75 8.13 -12.75
CA ALA A 44 5.60 7.93 -14.19
C ALA A 44 5.97 9.20 -14.99
N GLY A 45 5.51 10.37 -14.55
CA GLY A 45 5.87 11.64 -15.19
C GLY A 45 7.38 11.96 -15.11
N LEU A 46 8.03 11.57 -14.01
CA LEU A 46 9.45 11.78 -13.81
C LEU A 46 10.31 10.85 -14.67
N LYS A 47 9.92 9.57 -14.80
CA LYS A 47 10.55 8.60 -15.71
C LYS A 47 10.51 9.07 -17.16
N ARG A 48 9.35 9.54 -17.63
CA ARG A 48 9.22 10.08 -18.99
C ARG A 48 10.17 11.25 -19.26
N ARG A 49 10.39 12.14 -18.28
CA ARG A 49 11.33 13.28 -18.43
C ARG A 49 12.79 12.83 -18.48
N ASP A 50 13.13 11.79 -17.70
CA ASP A 50 14.47 11.20 -17.71
C ASP A 50 14.76 10.56 -19.09
N GLU A 51 13.80 9.79 -19.62
CA GLU A 51 13.90 9.11 -20.91
C GLU A 51 13.98 10.08 -22.10
N THR A 52 13.27 11.21 -22.05
CA THR A 52 13.29 12.22 -23.13
C THR A 52 14.45 13.21 -23.03
N GLY A 53 15.32 13.09 -22.02
CA GLY A 53 16.44 14.01 -21.80
C GLY A 53 16.02 15.43 -21.37
N LEU A 54 14.76 15.62 -20.96
CA LEU A 54 14.24 16.88 -20.45
C LEU A 54 14.78 17.13 -19.04
N ASN A 55 15.99 17.70 -18.98
CA ASN A 55 16.75 17.89 -17.75
C ASN A 55 16.29 19.12 -16.94
N VAL A 56 14.98 19.23 -16.70
CA VAL A 56 14.41 20.24 -15.80
C VAL A 56 14.65 19.79 -14.36
N ARG A 57 15.53 20.50 -13.66
CA ARG A 57 15.83 20.25 -12.24
C ARG A 57 14.62 20.57 -11.36
N SER A 58 14.49 19.87 -10.24
CA SER A 58 13.50 20.22 -9.22
C SER A 58 13.81 21.56 -8.55
N ALA A 59 12.89 22.06 -7.72
CA ALA A 59 13.12 23.19 -6.82
C ALA A 59 14.34 22.95 -5.89
N ASP A 60 14.61 21.69 -5.56
CA ASP A 60 15.74 21.25 -4.74
C ASP A 60 17.03 21.06 -5.57
N GLY A 61 17.03 21.42 -6.87
CA GLY A 61 18.18 21.33 -7.76
C GLY A 61 18.50 19.93 -8.31
N LEU A 62 17.67 18.91 -8.04
CA LEU A 62 17.93 17.53 -8.45
C LEU A 62 17.48 17.24 -9.89
N SER A 63 18.29 16.50 -10.65
CA SER A 63 17.88 15.92 -11.94
C SER A 63 16.77 14.87 -11.77
N PRO A 64 16.02 14.53 -12.84
CA PRO A 64 15.01 13.46 -12.80
C PRO A 64 15.55 12.14 -12.25
N ARG A 65 16.74 11.70 -12.69
CA ARG A 65 17.40 10.47 -12.22
C ARG A 65 17.76 10.49 -10.73
N GLU A 66 18.28 11.61 -10.25
CA GLU A 66 18.59 11.79 -8.81
C GLU A 66 17.32 11.76 -7.98
N GLN A 67 16.24 12.43 -8.45
CA GLN A 67 14.94 12.38 -7.79
C GLN A 67 14.36 10.95 -7.76
N LEU A 68 14.43 10.19 -8.85
CA LEU A 68 13.98 8.80 -8.89
C LEU A 68 14.74 7.92 -7.89
N THR A 69 16.06 8.12 -7.80
CA THR A 69 16.92 7.39 -6.86
C THR A 69 16.56 7.71 -5.41
N TYR A 70 16.40 8.99 -5.10
CA TYR A 70 15.95 9.45 -3.79
C TYR A 70 14.57 8.87 -3.42
N ILE A 71 13.60 8.98 -4.33
CA ILE A 71 12.24 8.46 -4.14
C ILE A 71 12.29 6.97 -3.84
N SER A 72 13.05 6.21 -4.62
CA SER A 72 13.12 4.76 -4.43
C SER A 72 13.67 4.39 -3.06
N LYS A 73 14.75 5.02 -2.60
CA LYS A 73 15.32 4.78 -1.27
C LYS A 73 14.33 5.14 -0.17
N ARG A 74 13.77 6.34 -0.24
CA ARG A 74 12.83 6.83 0.79
C ARG A 74 11.55 6.00 0.84
N ASN A 75 11.06 5.52 -0.31
CA ASN A 75 9.90 4.66 -0.36
C ASN A 75 10.15 3.30 0.32
N GLN A 76 11.30 2.68 0.07
CA GLN A 76 11.66 1.40 0.73
C GLN A 76 11.64 1.52 2.25
N GLU A 77 12.18 2.62 2.80
CA GLU A 77 12.14 2.90 4.23
C GLU A 77 10.70 3.01 4.78
N LEU A 78 9.83 3.74 4.08
CA LEU A 78 8.44 3.95 4.52
C LEU A 78 7.60 2.67 4.40
N VAL A 79 7.77 1.89 3.34
CA VAL A 79 7.08 0.61 3.15
C VAL A 79 7.53 -0.41 4.20
N ALA A 80 8.82 -0.44 4.53
CA ALA A 80 9.32 -1.30 5.60
C ALA A 80 8.66 -0.96 6.95
N ARG A 81 8.57 0.33 7.30
CA ARG A 81 7.87 0.80 8.50
C ARG A 81 6.38 0.44 8.48
N GLN A 82 5.68 0.72 7.37
CA GLN A 82 4.26 0.38 7.22
C GLN A 82 4.01 -1.13 7.40
N THR A 83 4.89 -1.96 6.84
CA THR A 83 4.81 -3.42 6.96
C THR A 83 5.02 -3.86 8.40
N ALA A 84 6.02 -3.30 9.10
CA ALA A 84 6.29 -3.61 10.50
C ALA A 84 5.09 -3.25 11.38
N VAL A 85 4.55 -2.03 11.25
CA VAL A 85 3.37 -1.58 12.00
C VAL A 85 2.18 -2.51 11.78
N PHE A 86 1.91 -2.88 10.52
CA PHE A 86 0.82 -3.80 10.23
C PHE A 86 1.05 -5.18 10.85
N ARG A 87 2.23 -5.78 10.65
CA ARG A 87 2.51 -7.17 11.04
C ARG A 87 2.70 -7.35 12.53
N GLU A 88 3.36 -6.41 13.18
CA GLU A 88 3.85 -6.54 14.56
C GLU A 88 2.91 -5.88 15.57
N GLN A 89 2.08 -4.91 15.14
CA GLN A 89 1.22 -4.16 16.04
C GLN A 89 -0.26 -4.29 15.68
N VAL A 90 -0.65 -3.83 14.49
CA VAL A 90 -2.07 -3.69 14.13
C VAL A 90 -2.73 -5.04 13.91
N ARG A 91 -2.11 -5.96 13.16
CA ARG A 91 -2.69 -7.28 12.90
C ARG A 91 -2.87 -8.11 14.18
N PRO A 92 -1.86 -8.27 15.07
CA PRO A 92 -2.04 -9.00 16.32
C PRO A 92 -3.11 -8.38 17.23
N ALA A 93 -3.19 -7.05 17.28
CA ALA A 93 -4.23 -6.35 18.04
C ALA A 93 -5.63 -6.59 17.46
N LEU A 94 -5.79 -6.60 16.14
CA LEU A 94 -7.05 -6.95 15.48
C LEU A 94 -7.45 -8.38 15.79
N GLU A 95 -6.50 -9.33 15.72
CA GLU A 95 -6.76 -10.73 16.03
C GLU A 95 -7.21 -10.91 17.49
N SER A 96 -6.58 -10.18 18.43
CA SER A 96 -6.96 -10.15 19.85
C SER A 96 -8.36 -9.55 20.07
N ALA A 97 -8.78 -8.61 19.22
CA ALA A 97 -10.13 -8.06 19.19
C ALA A 97 -11.15 -8.93 18.42
N GLY A 98 -10.75 -10.13 17.96
CA GLY A 98 -11.60 -11.07 17.23
C GLY A 98 -11.69 -10.83 15.72
N ILE A 99 -10.95 -9.85 15.18
CA ILE A 99 -10.88 -9.54 13.75
C ILE A 99 -9.67 -10.27 13.15
N ARG A 100 -9.92 -11.34 12.40
CA ARG A 100 -8.84 -12.22 11.90
C ARG A 100 -8.74 -12.19 10.37
N PHE A 101 -7.50 -12.13 9.88
CA PHE A 101 -7.17 -12.37 8.48
C PHE A 101 -6.87 -13.85 8.30
N VAL A 102 -7.83 -14.58 7.74
CA VAL A 102 -7.72 -16.03 7.51
C VAL A 102 -7.42 -16.34 6.05
N ARG A 103 -6.59 -17.35 5.81
CA ARG A 103 -6.33 -17.88 4.46
C ARG A 103 -7.31 -19.01 4.17
N TRP A 104 -7.38 -19.41 2.89
CA TRP A 104 -8.21 -20.53 2.46
C TRP A 104 -8.00 -21.82 3.27
N VAL A 105 -6.75 -22.11 3.61
CA VAL A 105 -6.36 -23.28 4.42
C VAL A 105 -6.84 -23.19 5.87
N ASP A 106 -7.10 -21.98 6.37
CA ASP A 106 -7.54 -21.73 7.75
C ASP A 106 -9.09 -21.80 7.86
N LEU A 107 -9.81 -21.98 6.74
CA LEU A 107 -11.27 -22.06 6.70
C LEU A 107 -11.79 -23.46 7.07
N THR A 108 -12.97 -23.51 7.71
CA THR A 108 -13.72 -24.75 7.93
C THR A 108 -14.25 -25.32 6.60
N ALA A 109 -14.65 -26.60 6.59
CA ALA A 109 -15.26 -27.20 5.41
C ALA A 109 -16.52 -26.44 4.96
N ASP A 110 -17.36 -26.03 5.91
CA ASP A 110 -18.59 -25.29 5.66
C ASP A 110 -18.30 -23.88 5.11
N ASP A 111 -17.32 -23.18 5.70
CA ASP A 111 -16.89 -21.88 5.17
C ASP A 111 -16.35 -22.00 3.75
N ARG A 112 -15.55 -23.03 3.46
CA ARG A 112 -15.06 -23.28 2.10
C ARG A 112 -16.21 -23.54 1.14
N ALA A 113 -17.16 -24.40 1.48
CA ALA A 113 -18.31 -24.69 0.64
C ALA A 113 -19.11 -23.42 0.32
N ARG A 114 -19.40 -22.60 1.35
CA ARG A 114 -20.09 -21.32 1.18
C ARG A 114 -19.32 -20.33 0.31
N ARG A 115 -18.00 -20.20 0.51
CA ARG A 115 -17.15 -19.29 -0.27
C ARG A 115 -16.99 -19.75 -1.72
N SER A 116 -16.90 -21.06 -1.98
CA SER A 116 -16.88 -21.63 -3.32
C SER A 116 -18.19 -21.38 -4.07
N GLY A 117 -19.34 -21.56 -3.40
CA GLY A 117 -20.65 -21.22 -3.99
C GLY A 117 -20.73 -19.75 -4.38
N ASN A 118 -20.42 -18.84 -3.43
CA ASN A 118 -20.39 -17.41 -3.72
C ASN A 118 -19.40 -17.03 -4.83
N PHE A 119 -18.26 -17.71 -4.92
CA PHE A 119 -17.32 -17.49 -6.02
C PHE A 119 -17.95 -17.86 -7.36
N GLY A 120 -18.57 -19.04 -7.48
CA GLY A 120 -19.24 -19.47 -8.71
C GLY A 120 -20.40 -18.56 -9.12
N ASP A 121 -21.22 -18.13 -8.16
CA ASP A 121 -22.44 -17.38 -8.43
C ASP A 121 -22.18 -15.88 -8.70
N ASN A 122 -21.25 -15.27 -7.96
CA ASN A 122 -21.11 -13.81 -7.91
C ASN A 122 -19.76 -13.27 -8.40
N ILE A 123 -18.69 -14.06 -8.34
CA ILE A 123 -17.32 -13.58 -8.67
C ILE A 123 -16.89 -14.08 -10.06
N PHE A 124 -17.01 -15.38 -10.31
CA PHE A 124 -16.60 -16.02 -11.55
C PHE A 124 -17.24 -15.40 -12.80
N PRO A 125 -18.54 -15.03 -12.83
CA PRO A 125 -19.15 -14.41 -14.00
C PRO A 125 -18.56 -13.03 -14.35
N LEU A 126 -17.92 -12.36 -13.39
CA LEU A 126 -17.27 -11.06 -13.58
C LEU A 126 -15.81 -11.19 -14.02
N LEU A 127 -15.24 -12.40 -14.02
CA LEU A 127 -13.85 -12.65 -14.41
C LEU A 127 -13.80 -13.00 -15.90
N PRO A 128 -13.36 -12.08 -16.79
CA PRO A 128 -13.10 -12.46 -18.17
C PRO A 128 -11.94 -13.47 -18.18
N PRO A 129 -12.06 -14.61 -18.88
CA PRO A 129 -10.95 -15.54 -19.01
C PRO A 129 -9.82 -14.84 -19.76
N LEU A 130 -8.67 -14.69 -19.10
CA LEU A 130 -7.43 -14.28 -19.76
C LEU A 130 -6.86 -15.51 -20.45
N GLY A 131 -7.23 -15.69 -21.72
CA GLY A 131 -6.52 -16.62 -22.60
C GLY A 131 -5.12 -16.09 -22.83
N VAL A 132 -4.11 -16.82 -22.36
CA VAL A 132 -2.69 -16.57 -22.67
C VAL A 132 -2.33 -17.33 -23.93
#